data_AF-A0A089KH00-F1
#
_entry.id   AF-A0A089KH00-F1
#
_cell.length_a   1.000
_cell.length_b   1.000
_cell.length_c   1.000
_cell.angle_alpha   90.00
_cell.angle_beta   90.00
_cell.angle_gamma   90.00
#
_symmetry.space_group_name_H-M   'P 1'
#
loop_
_entity.id
_entity.type
_entity.pdbx_description
1 polymer ?
#
loop_
_entity_poly.entity_id
_entity_poly.type
_entity_poly.pdbx_seq_one_letter_code
_entity_poly.pdbx_strand_id
1 'polypeptide(L)'
;MNTYRKKLNKKAGLLFLLFSLSLTASSNPGAEAAAAGFKDVPAAHWAKSGIDAAVNKGYVEGYPGGLFMPDASVTRAEFIKMIVTATGQPVEATEGKWFESYVGAAQQAGLYAAGDFANSELEWNRKITRREMARIVARAAGLETKEDNKWMYLAAKTGLISGLGAGKLGEQEHTTRAQSVAAVERVLTVNSGGKLKVDKICCQQRGIGLA
;
A
#
# COMPACT_ATOMS: atom_id res chain seq x y z
N MET A 1 34.94 4.58 -31.85
CA MET A 1 36.17 5.33 -31.56
C MET A 1 35.79 6.78 -31.33
N ASN A 2 36.19 7.27 -30.16
CA ASN A 2 36.02 8.61 -29.61
C ASN A 2 36.17 9.75 -30.64
N THR A 3 35.30 10.75 -30.62
CA THR A 3 35.61 12.08 -30.02
C THR A 3 34.64 13.13 -30.56
N TYR A 4 33.98 13.89 -29.69
CA TYR A 4 33.80 15.32 -29.94
C TYR A 4 33.83 16.09 -28.62
N ARG A 5 35.00 16.68 -28.38
CA ARG A 5 35.34 17.61 -27.31
C ARG A 5 34.97 19.01 -27.78
N LYS A 6 34.10 19.74 -27.05
CA LYS A 6 33.97 21.20 -27.23
C LYS A 6 34.10 21.94 -25.90
N LYS A 7 35.32 22.46 -25.74
CA LYS A 7 35.80 23.68 -25.07
C LYS A 7 34.96 24.28 -23.93
N LEU A 8 35.53 24.14 -22.74
CA LEU A 8 35.41 25.01 -21.58
C LEU A 8 35.81 26.46 -21.94
N ASN A 9 35.04 27.47 -21.53
CA ASN A 9 35.50 28.86 -21.47
C ASN A 9 35.03 29.52 -20.16
N LYS A 10 36.03 29.95 -19.38
CA LYS A 10 35.93 30.67 -18.11
C LYS A 10 35.55 32.14 -18.36
N LYS A 11 34.57 32.67 -17.63
CA LYS A 11 34.56 34.07 -17.18
C LYS A 11 33.96 34.18 -15.79
N ALA A 12 34.62 35.00 -14.98
CA ALA A 12 34.45 35.20 -13.55
C ALA A 12 33.16 35.97 -13.20
N GLY A 13 32.67 35.75 -11.99
CA GLY A 13 31.55 36.47 -11.41
C GLY A 13 31.33 36.03 -9.96
N LEU A 14 32.26 36.42 -9.08
CA LEU A 14 32.12 36.34 -7.63
C LEU A 14 31.03 37.34 -7.20
N LEU A 15 29.85 36.86 -6.82
CA LEU A 15 28.84 37.65 -6.12
C LEU A 15 28.37 36.88 -4.88
N PHE A 16 28.85 37.32 -3.72
CA PHE A 16 28.43 36.86 -2.41
C PHE A 16 27.04 37.44 -2.12
N LEU A 17 25.99 36.74 -2.55
CA LEU A 17 24.62 36.99 -2.08
C LEU A 17 24.43 36.20 -0.79
N LEU A 18 24.39 36.91 0.34
CA LEU A 18 23.94 36.38 1.62
C LEU A 18 22.45 36.04 1.50
N PHE A 19 22.15 34.86 0.96
CA PHE A 19 20.83 34.26 1.03
C PHE A 19 20.67 33.77 2.46
N SER A 20 20.02 34.58 3.29
CA SER A 20 19.64 34.21 4.65
C SER A 20 18.83 32.92 4.60
N LEU A 21 19.46 31.83 5.04
CA LEU A 21 18.81 30.55 5.27
C LEU A 21 17.87 30.71 6.47
N SER A 22 16.66 31.20 6.21
CA SER A 22 15.57 31.12 7.17
C SER A 22 15.27 29.64 7.36
N LEU A 23 15.81 29.05 8.43
CA LEU A 23 15.47 27.71 8.88
C LEU A 23 14.07 27.78 9.48
N THR A 24 13.04 27.82 8.62
CA THR A 24 11.69 27.55 9.09
C THR A 24 11.64 26.07 9.44
N ALA A 25 11.77 25.77 10.73
CA ALA A 25 11.37 24.48 11.26
C ALA A 25 9.88 24.31 10.94
N SER A 26 9.59 23.64 9.83
CA SER A 26 8.25 23.13 9.55
C SER A 26 8.00 22.03 10.57
N SER A 27 7.49 22.40 11.74
CA SER A 27 6.94 21.46 12.71
C SER A 27 5.76 20.78 12.04
N ASN A 28 5.99 19.60 11.43
CA ASN A 28 4.94 18.77 10.91
C ASN A 28 4.31 18.05 12.11
N PRO A 29 3.11 18.46 12.58
CA PRO A 29 2.51 17.92 13.81
C PRO A 29 2.12 16.43 13.69
N GLY A 30 2.33 15.80 12.53
CA GLY A 30 2.09 14.37 12.32
C GLY A 30 3.23 13.45 12.80
N ALA A 31 4.45 13.96 13.00
CA ALA A 31 5.61 13.13 13.35
C ALA A 31 5.66 12.72 14.83
N GLU A 32 4.97 13.44 15.71
CA GLU A 32 5.08 13.27 17.17
C GLU A 32 4.28 12.06 17.71
N ALA A 33 3.33 11.53 16.93
CA ALA A 33 2.54 10.35 17.31
C ALA A 33 3.27 9.01 17.09
N ALA A 34 4.34 8.97 16.29
CA ALA A 34 5.05 7.73 15.99
C ALA A 34 5.84 7.18 17.20
N ALA A 35 6.26 8.04 18.14
CA ALA A 35 7.07 7.63 19.29
C ALA A 35 6.25 7.06 20.47
N ALA A 36 4.95 7.39 20.58
CA ALA A 36 4.10 7.00 21.71
C ALA A 36 3.06 5.90 21.40
N GLY A 37 2.96 5.46 20.14
CA GLY A 37 1.90 4.56 19.68
C GLY A 37 0.52 5.24 19.60
N PHE A 38 -0.48 4.52 19.10
CA PHE A 38 -1.83 5.04 18.89
C PHE A 38 -2.77 4.70 20.06
N LYS A 39 -3.61 5.65 20.47
CA LYS A 39 -4.53 5.51 21.61
C LYS A 39 -5.60 4.44 21.39
N ASP A 40 -6.02 4.26 20.15
CA ASP A 40 -7.02 3.29 19.70
C ASP A 40 -6.41 1.97 19.19
N VAL A 41 -5.10 1.79 19.40
CA VAL A 41 -4.40 0.53 19.12
C VAL A 41 -3.67 0.06 20.39
N PRO A 42 -4.40 -0.57 21.34
CA PRO A 42 -3.80 -1.13 22.55
C PRO A 42 -2.65 -2.10 22.24
N ALA A 43 -1.75 -2.30 23.20
CA ALA A 43 -0.61 -3.23 23.02
C ALA A 43 -1.04 -4.66 22.65
N ALA A 44 -2.21 -5.11 23.12
CA ALA A 44 -2.78 -6.43 22.82
C ALA A 44 -3.56 -6.48 21.48
N HIS A 45 -3.70 -5.37 20.77
CA HIS A 45 -4.41 -5.33 19.49
C HIS A 45 -3.68 -6.21 18.47
N TRP A 46 -4.41 -7.09 17.78
CA TRP A 46 -3.84 -8.10 16.87
C TRP A 46 -2.95 -7.48 15.76
N ALA A 47 -3.29 -6.26 15.32
CA ALA A 47 -2.56 -5.55 14.28
C ALA A 47 -1.45 -4.63 14.80
N LYS A 48 -1.23 -4.54 16.12
CA LYS A 48 -0.31 -3.55 16.73
C LYS A 48 1.08 -3.56 16.08
N SER A 49 1.71 -4.73 16.03
CA SER A 49 3.05 -4.87 15.44
C SER A 49 3.09 -4.54 13.95
N GLY A 50 2.04 -4.90 13.20
CA GLY A 50 1.95 -4.59 11.77
C GLY A 50 1.79 -3.08 11.53
N ILE A 51 0.96 -2.42 12.34
CA ILE A 51 0.73 -0.98 12.29
C ILE A 51 2.02 -0.22 12.64
N ASP A 52 2.71 -0.60 13.71
CA ASP A 52 3.99 0.02 14.08
C ASP A 52 5.02 -0.12 12.95
N ALA A 53 5.13 -1.31 12.37
CA ALA A 53 6.02 -1.57 11.26
C ALA A 53 5.64 -0.77 10.01
N ALA A 54 4.34 -0.58 9.76
CA ALA A 54 3.83 0.17 8.63
C ALA A 54 4.14 1.68 8.72
N VAL A 55 3.98 2.25 9.93
CA VAL A 55 4.34 3.64 10.23
C VAL A 55 5.84 3.84 10.13
N ASN A 56 6.64 2.93 10.69
CA ASN A 56 8.10 2.99 10.61
C ASN A 56 8.62 2.91 9.16
N LYS A 57 7.92 2.16 8.29
CA LYS A 57 8.21 2.12 6.85
C LYS A 57 7.65 3.32 6.07
N GLY A 58 6.84 4.17 6.70
CA GLY A 58 6.34 5.43 6.13
C GLY A 58 5.24 5.29 5.08
N TYR A 59 4.61 4.13 4.91
CA TYR A 59 3.53 3.96 3.92
C TYR A 59 2.12 4.16 4.50
N VAL A 60 2.00 4.31 5.81
CA VAL A 60 0.80 4.78 6.51
C VAL A 60 1.18 5.78 7.60
N GLU A 61 0.22 6.61 7.95
CA GLU A 61 0.31 7.56 9.05
C GLU A 61 -0.96 7.48 9.91
N GLY A 62 -0.86 8.02 11.12
CA GLY A 62 -2.00 8.22 12.00
C GLY A 62 -2.75 9.52 11.72
N TYR A 63 -3.85 9.68 12.41
CA TYR A 63 -4.70 10.86 12.38
C TYR A 63 -4.41 11.79 13.57
N PRO A 64 -4.77 13.08 13.45
CA PRO A 64 -4.73 14.01 14.58
C PRO A 64 -5.41 13.42 15.82
N GLY A 65 -4.86 13.72 17.00
CA GLY A 65 -5.33 13.18 18.28
C GLY A 65 -4.66 11.87 18.71
N GLY A 66 -3.75 11.32 17.89
CA GLY A 66 -2.99 10.09 18.19
C GLY A 66 -3.80 8.83 17.91
N LEU A 67 -4.59 8.85 16.83
CA LEU A 67 -5.46 7.75 16.42
C LEU A 67 -4.94 7.07 15.16
N PHE A 68 -5.19 5.77 15.01
CA PHE A 68 -4.93 5.03 13.78
C PHE A 68 -6.21 4.69 13.02
N MET A 69 -7.33 4.51 13.73
CA MET A 69 -8.61 4.03 13.24
C MET A 69 -8.53 2.63 12.61
N PRO A 70 -8.09 1.60 13.37
CA PRO A 70 -7.82 0.27 12.82
C PRO A 70 -9.04 -0.40 12.18
N ASP A 71 -10.24 -0.12 12.70
CA ASP A 71 -11.50 -0.73 12.25
C ASP A 71 -12.22 0.08 11.17
N ALA A 72 -11.73 1.27 10.82
CA ALA A 72 -12.32 2.07 9.76
C ALA A 72 -12.11 1.44 8.39
N SER A 73 -13.15 1.40 7.55
CA SER A 73 -13.05 0.93 6.18
C SER A 73 -12.23 1.89 5.31
N VAL A 74 -11.34 1.33 4.49
CA VAL A 74 -10.53 2.11 3.54
C VAL A 74 -11.15 2.17 2.15
N THR A 75 -10.91 3.25 1.42
CA THR A 75 -11.27 3.39 0.00
C THR A 75 -10.28 2.64 -0.89
N ARG A 76 -10.65 2.43 -2.16
CA ARG A 76 -9.72 1.87 -3.16
C ARG A 76 -8.48 2.77 -3.34
N ALA A 77 -8.67 4.08 -3.43
CA ALA A 77 -7.58 5.05 -3.53
C ALA A 77 -6.62 4.97 -2.33
N GLU A 78 -7.16 4.89 -1.11
CA GLU A 78 -6.34 4.74 0.10
C GLU A 78 -5.53 3.45 0.07
N PHE A 79 -6.15 2.33 -0.30
CA PHE A 79 -5.44 1.05 -0.39
C PHE A 79 -4.36 1.06 -1.48
N ILE A 80 -4.65 1.67 -2.64
CA ILE A 80 -3.67 1.83 -3.73
C ILE A 80 -2.47 2.65 -3.26
N LYS A 81 -2.70 3.80 -2.59
CA LYS A 81 -1.61 4.60 -2.00
C LYS A 81 -0.76 3.76 -1.05
N MET A 82 -1.39 2.97 -0.17
CA MET A 82 -0.68 2.12 0.78
C MET A 82 0.24 1.11 0.09
N ILE A 83 -0.28 0.31 -0.86
CA ILE A 83 0.50 -0.75 -1.50
C ILE A 83 1.59 -0.20 -2.44
N VAL A 84 1.31 0.88 -3.17
CA VAL A 84 2.26 1.57 -4.06
C VAL A 84 3.43 2.11 -3.26
N THR A 85 3.13 2.82 -2.17
CA THR A 85 4.17 3.39 -1.30
C THR A 85 4.97 2.29 -0.60
N ALA A 86 4.30 1.27 -0.06
CA ALA A 86 4.96 0.17 0.64
C ALA A 86 5.90 -0.64 -0.26
N THR A 87 5.50 -0.89 -1.51
CA THR A 87 6.30 -1.64 -2.47
C THR A 87 7.31 -0.79 -3.22
N GLY A 88 7.42 0.51 -2.90
CA GLY A 88 8.43 1.41 -3.45
C GLY A 88 8.27 1.68 -4.95
N GLN A 89 7.04 1.65 -5.47
CA GLN A 89 6.80 1.98 -6.88
C GLN A 89 7.10 3.46 -7.14
N PRO A 90 7.67 3.81 -8.31
CA PRO A 90 7.87 5.20 -8.68
C PRO A 90 6.52 5.92 -8.82
N VAL A 91 6.37 7.06 -8.13
CA VAL A 91 5.17 7.88 -8.17
C VAL A 91 5.51 9.22 -8.79
N GLU A 92 5.08 9.41 -10.04
CA GLU A 92 5.24 10.66 -10.76
C GLU A 92 4.13 11.63 -10.36
N ALA A 93 4.50 12.87 -10.01
CA ALA A 93 3.54 13.88 -9.62
C ALA A 93 2.61 14.24 -10.79
N THR A 94 1.32 14.37 -10.50
CA THR A 94 0.31 14.84 -11.46
C THR A 94 -0.38 16.07 -10.89
N GLU A 95 -0.93 16.92 -11.77
CA GLU A 95 -1.76 18.07 -11.38
C GLU A 95 -3.20 17.67 -10.98
N GLY A 96 -3.48 16.37 -10.95
CA GLY A 96 -4.81 15.82 -10.71
C GLY A 96 -5.17 15.65 -9.23
N LYS A 97 -6.18 14.82 -8.97
CA LYS A 97 -6.58 14.47 -7.59
C LYS A 97 -5.44 13.76 -6.87
N TRP A 98 -5.42 13.86 -5.54
CA TRP A 98 -4.35 13.34 -4.68
C TRP A 98 -3.97 11.87 -4.92
N PHE A 99 -4.90 11.05 -5.43
CA PHE A 99 -4.69 9.62 -5.67
C PHE A 99 -4.23 9.29 -7.10
N GLU A 100 -4.32 10.22 -8.05
CA GLU A 100 -4.11 9.91 -9.48
C GLU A 100 -2.69 9.46 -9.78
N SER A 101 -1.69 10.07 -9.14
CA SER A 101 -0.30 9.65 -9.25
C SER A 101 -0.09 8.20 -8.77
N TYR A 102 -0.69 7.82 -7.65
CA TYR A 102 -0.63 6.46 -7.11
C TYR A 102 -1.40 5.46 -7.97
N VAL A 103 -2.56 5.86 -8.50
CA VAL A 103 -3.34 5.04 -9.43
C VAL A 103 -2.54 4.78 -10.71
N GLY A 104 -1.91 5.82 -11.28
CA GLY A 104 -1.03 5.67 -12.43
C GLY A 104 0.15 4.73 -12.16
N ALA A 105 0.83 4.92 -11.02
CA ALA A 105 1.93 4.05 -10.60
C ALA A 105 1.47 2.58 -10.41
N ALA A 106 0.33 2.36 -9.77
CA ALA A 106 -0.23 1.02 -9.58
C ALA A 106 -0.59 0.35 -10.91
N GLN A 107 -1.09 1.10 -11.89
CA GLN A 107 -1.39 0.57 -13.21
C GLN A 107 -0.11 0.20 -13.97
N GLN A 108 0.90 1.05 -13.93
CA GLN A 108 2.21 0.80 -14.56
C GLN A 108 2.91 -0.41 -13.94
N ALA A 109 2.80 -0.58 -12.62
CA ALA A 109 3.34 -1.72 -11.90
C ALA A 109 2.49 -3.00 -12.03
N GLY A 110 1.37 -2.97 -12.76
CA GLY A 110 0.49 -4.12 -12.93
C GLY A 110 -0.25 -4.57 -11.66
N LEU A 111 -0.36 -3.69 -10.66
CA LEU A 111 -1.08 -4.01 -9.40
C LEU A 111 -2.60 -4.11 -9.64
N TYR A 112 -3.12 -3.39 -10.63
CA TYR A 112 -4.47 -3.56 -11.15
C TYR A 112 -4.54 -3.37 -12.67
N ALA A 113 -5.63 -3.85 -13.28
CA ALA A 113 -5.92 -3.70 -14.71
C ALA A 113 -7.12 -2.77 -14.93
N ALA A 114 -7.18 -2.13 -16.11
CA ALA A 114 -8.26 -1.20 -16.47
C ALA A 114 -9.68 -1.81 -16.42
N GLY A 115 -9.79 -3.14 -16.55
CA GLY A 115 -11.07 -3.86 -16.43
C GLY A 115 -11.48 -4.21 -15.00
N ASP A 116 -10.61 -4.01 -14.00
CA ASP A 116 -10.93 -4.34 -12.61
C ASP A 116 -11.88 -3.32 -11.98
N PHE A 117 -11.69 -2.03 -12.30
CA PHE A 117 -12.44 -0.89 -11.77
C PHE A 117 -12.63 0.14 -12.87
N ALA A 118 -13.77 0.85 -12.87
CA ALA A 118 -13.88 2.04 -13.71
C ALA A 118 -12.90 3.12 -13.19
N ASN A 119 -12.19 3.78 -14.10
CA ASN A 119 -11.27 4.85 -13.73
C ASN A 119 -12.04 6.16 -13.53
N SER A 120 -12.72 6.30 -12.39
CA SER A 120 -13.48 7.49 -12.03
C SER A 120 -13.29 7.85 -10.56
N GLU A 121 -13.42 9.13 -10.23
CA GLU A 121 -13.35 9.60 -8.84
C GLU A 121 -14.35 8.87 -7.94
N LEU A 122 -15.56 8.64 -8.43
CA LEU A 122 -16.58 7.92 -7.69
C LEU A 122 -16.07 6.53 -7.30
N GLU A 123 -15.56 5.75 -8.26
CA GLU A 123 -15.07 4.39 -7.99
C GLU A 123 -13.84 4.36 -7.10
N TRP A 124 -12.92 5.33 -7.23
CA TRP A 124 -11.72 5.42 -6.39
C TRP A 124 -12.05 5.73 -4.92
N ASN A 125 -13.14 6.45 -4.66
CA ASN A 125 -13.61 6.77 -3.32
C ASN A 125 -14.54 5.72 -2.69
N ARG A 126 -14.92 4.66 -3.42
CA ARG A 126 -15.68 3.54 -2.84
C ARG A 126 -14.81 2.74 -1.88
N LYS A 127 -15.45 2.19 -0.85
CA LYS A 127 -14.79 1.28 0.10
C LYS A 127 -14.38 0.00 -0.61
N ILE A 128 -13.10 -0.34 -0.53
CA ILE A 128 -12.57 -1.51 -1.21
C ILE A 128 -13.10 -2.79 -0.55
N THR A 129 -13.45 -3.79 -1.37
CA THR A 129 -13.84 -5.10 -0.86
C THR A 129 -12.63 -6.00 -0.65
N ARG A 130 -12.78 -7.04 0.17
CA ARG A 130 -11.72 -8.02 0.44
C ARG A 130 -11.22 -8.72 -0.81
N ARG A 131 -12.09 -9.00 -1.77
CA ARG A 131 -11.77 -9.60 -3.07
C ARG A 131 -10.97 -8.67 -3.99
N GLU A 132 -11.33 -7.39 -3.99
CA GLU A 132 -10.57 -6.38 -4.74
C GLU A 132 -9.17 -6.21 -4.15
N MET A 133 -9.08 -6.12 -2.82
CA MET A 133 -7.81 -6.13 -2.10
C MET A 133 -7.01 -7.41 -2.42
N ALA A 134 -7.66 -8.58 -2.42
CA ALA A 134 -7.04 -9.86 -2.73
C ALA A 134 -6.39 -9.90 -4.11
N ARG A 135 -7.11 -9.38 -5.11
CA ARG A 135 -6.61 -9.27 -6.48
C ARG A 135 -5.34 -8.41 -6.52
N ILE A 136 -5.37 -7.24 -5.87
CA ILE A 136 -4.22 -6.32 -5.85
C ILE A 136 -3.02 -6.93 -5.12
N VAL A 137 -3.20 -7.50 -3.93
CA VAL A 137 -2.07 -8.08 -3.17
C VAL A 137 -1.52 -9.35 -3.82
N ALA A 138 -2.37 -10.13 -4.49
CA ALA A 138 -1.91 -11.29 -5.27
C ALA A 138 -1.00 -10.85 -6.41
N ARG A 139 -1.40 -9.83 -7.19
CA ARG A 139 -0.55 -9.26 -8.24
C ARG A 139 0.72 -8.65 -7.69
N ALA A 140 0.63 -7.92 -6.56
CA ALA A 140 1.79 -7.33 -5.90
C ALA A 140 2.82 -8.36 -5.40
N ALA A 141 2.38 -9.60 -5.19
CA ALA A 141 3.22 -10.75 -4.82
C ALA A 141 3.64 -11.60 -6.05
N GLY A 142 3.39 -11.13 -7.27
CA GLY A 142 3.76 -11.82 -8.50
C GLY A 142 2.87 -13.01 -8.88
N LEU A 143 1.65 -13.11 -8.32
CA LEU A 143 0.70 -14.16 -8.68
C LEU A 143 -0.09 -13.77 -9.94
N GLU A 144 -0.38 -14.77 -10.77
CA GLU A 144 -1.13 -14.60 -12.01
C GLU A 144 -2.32 -15.56 -12.10
N THR A 145 -3.41 -15.10 -12.69
CA THR A 145 -4.53 -15.96 -13.11
C THR A 145 -5.35 -15.28 -14.21
N LYS A 146 -6.02 -16.11 -15.03
CA LYS A 146 -6.97 -15.66 -16.06
C LYS A 146 -8.42 -15.66 -15.56
N GLU A 147 -8.68 -16.19 -14.36
CA GLU A 147 -10.02 -16.36 -13.82
C GLU A 147 -10.26 -15.37 -12.68
N ASP A 148 -11.21 -14.45 -12.87
CA ASP A 148 -11.46 -13.37 -11.91
C ASP A 148 -11.84 -13.87 -10.51
N ASN A 149 -12.58 -14.99 -10.44
CA ASN A 149 -13.00 -15.60 -9.18
C ASN A 149 -11.86 -16.32 -8.43
N LYS A 150 -10.68 -16.51 -9.03
CA LYS A 150 -9.54 -17.21 -8.40
C LYS A 150 -8.63 -16.32 -7.58
N TRP A 151 -8.65 -15.00 -7.78
CA TRP A 151 -7.77 -14.07 -7.05
C TRP A 151 -7.89 -14.20 -5.53
N MET A 152 -9.12 -14.22 -5.01
CA MET A 152 -9.35 -14.38 -3.57
C MET A 152 -8.80 -15.70 -3.04
N TYR A 153 -9.00 -16.79 -3.78
CA TYR A 153 -8.50 -18.10 -3.40
C TYR A 153 -6.97 -18.15 -3.45
N LEU A 154 -6.33 -17.60 -4.48
CA LEU A 154 -4.87 -17.54 -4.60
C LEU A 154 -4.26 -16.74 -3.45
N ALA A 155 -4.84 -15.57 -3.14
CA ALA A 155 -4.42 -14.77 -2.00
C ALA A 155 -4.58 -15.55 -0.68
N ALA A 156 -5.68 -16.27 -0.48
CA ALA A 156 -5.87 -17.07 0.74
C ALA A 156 -4.87 -18.25 0.82
N LYS A 157 -4.72 -19.01 -0.27
CA LYS A 157 -3.87 -20.22 -0.36
C LYS A 157 -2.38 -19.91 -0.17
N THR A 158 -1.93 -18.76 -0.67
CA THR A 158 -0.56 -18.27 -0.48
C THR A 158 -0.39 -17.56 0.86
N GLY A 159 -1.48 -17.41 1.61
CA GLY A 159 -1.50 -16.71 2.86
C GLY A 159 -1.31 -15.21 2.69
N LEU A 160 -1.59 -14.56 1.56
CA LEU A 160 -1.61 -13.09 1.50
C LEU A 160 -2.84 -12.51 2.23
N ILE A 161 -3.92 -13.27 2.33
CA ILE A 161 -5.14 -12.92 3.08
C ILE A 161 -5.54 -14.08 3.99
N SER A 162 -6.05 -13.76 5.19
CA SER A 162 -6.63 -14.73 6.13
C SER A 162 -8.16 -14.64 6.14
N GLY A 163 -8.83 -15.69 6.60
CA GLY A 163 -10.28 -15.70 6.76
C GLY A 163 -10.75 -14.75 7.87
N LEU A 164 -12.06 -14.51 7.93
CA LEU A 164 -12.73 -13.73 8.98
C LEU A 164 -13.24 -14.60 10.13
N GLY A 165 -12.82 -15.87 10.19
CA GLY A 165 -13.36 -16.88 11.10
C GLY A 165 -14.42 -17.77 10.45
N ALA A 166 -14.66 -18.94 11.05
CA ALA A 166 -15.58 -19.98 10.56
C ALA A 166 -15.36 -20.41 9.08
N GLY A 167 -14.14 -20.26 8.58
CA GLY A 167 -13.75 -20.54 7.19
C GLY A 167 -14.22 -19.51 6.16
N LYS A 168 -14.94 -18.46 6.57
CA LYS A 168 -15.46 -17.46 5.65
C LYS A 168 -14.36 -16.53 5.17
N LEU A 169 -14.28 -16.35 3.85
CA LEU A 169 -13.38 -15.38 3.22
C LEU A 169 -13.97 -13.98 3.14
N GLY A 170 -15.30 -13.81 3.22
CA GLY A 170 -15.96 -12.51 3.22
C GLY A 170 -15.70 -11.70 1.96
N GLU A 171 -15.79 -12.32 0.77
CA GLU A 171 -15.30 -11.71 -0.48
C GLU A 171 -15.81 -10.29 -0.76
N GLN A 172 -17.09 -10.04 -0.46
CA GLN A 172 -17.76 -8.75 -0.71
C GLN A 172 -17.70 -7.79 0.49
N GLU A 173 -17.18 -8.24 1.63
CA GLU A 173 -17.07 -7.39 2.81
C GLU A 173 -15.98 -6.35 2.61
N HIS A 174 -16.18 -5.16 3.18
CA HIS A 174 -15.19 -4.10 3.12
C HIS A 174 -13.99 -4.40 4.02
N THR A 175 -12.82 -3.93 3.62
CA THR A 175 -11.60 -4.12 4.40
C THR A 175 -11.38 -2.97 5.37
N THR A 176 -11.03 -3.30 6.61
CA THR A 176 -10.59 -2.29 7.58
C THR A 176 -9.15 -1.84 7.32
N ARG A 177 -8.77 -0.68 7.83
CA ARG A 177 -7.41 -0.14 7.71
C ARG A 177 -6.36 -1.08 8.30
N ALA A 178 -6.65 -1.74 9.43
CA ALA A 178 -5.77 -2.75 10.02
C ALA A 178 -5.64 -4.00 9.13
N GLN A 179 -6.74 -4.46 8.50
CA GLN A 179 -6.69 -5.58 7.55
C GLN A 179 -5.86 -5.23 6.31
N SER A 180 -5.97 -4.00 5.81
CA SER A 180 -5.16 -3.51 4.69
C SER A 180 -3.67 -3.46 5.03
N VAL A 181 -3.30 -2.96 6.21
CA VAL A 181 -1.90 -3.00 6.69
C VAL A 181 -1.39 -4.44 6.76
N ALA A 182 -2.18 -5.34 7.35
CA ALA A 182 -1.79 -6.74 7.46
C ALA A 182 -1.56 -7.39 6.09
N ALA A 183 -2.39 -7.09 5.10
CA ALA A 183 -2.22 -7.61 3.73
C ALA A 183 -0.97 -7.03 3.04
N VAL A 184 -0.70 -5.74 3.21
CA VAL A 184 0.50 -5.08 2.68
C VAL A 184 1.78 -5.66 3.31
N GLU A 185 1.84 -5.80 4.63
CA GLU A 185 3.00 -6.41 5.31
C GLU A 185 3.27 -7.86 4.84
N ARG A 186 2.22 -8.58 4.47
CA ARG A 186 2.33 -9.94 3.92
C ARG A 186 2.90 -9.94 2.51
N VAL A 187 2.53 -8.98 1.67
CA VAL A 187 3.18 -8.74 0.36
C VAL A 187 4.67 -8.44 0.56
N LEU A 188 5.02 -7.53 1.48
CA LEU A 188 6.42 -7.17 1.74
C LEU A 188 7.24 -8.38 2.23
N THR A 189 6.62 -9.23 3.06
CA THR A 189 7.24 -10.49 3.51
C THR A 189 7.54 -11.40 2.32
N VAL A 190 6.61 -11.58 1.38
CA VAL A 190 6.82 -12.42 0.20
C VAL A 190 7.87 -11.80 -0.74
N ASN A 191 7.80 -10.50 -0.99
CA ASN A 191 8.72 -9.80 -1.91
C ASN A 191 10.17 -9.79 -1.39
N SER A 192 10.37 -9.95 -0.08
CA SER A 192 11.70 -10.11 0.54
C SER A 192 12.14 -11.58 0.67
N GLY A 193 11.41 -12.53 0.06
CA GLY A 193 11.73 -13.96 0.09
C GLY A 193 11.25 -14.70 1.35
N GLY A 194 10.49 -14.03 2.22
CA GLY A 194 9.89 -14.61 3.41
C GLY A 194 8.74 -15.57 3.11
N LYS A 195 8.42 -16.43 4.08
CA LYS A 195 7.31 -17.40 3.98
C LYS A 195 6.15 -17.00 4.88
N LEU A 196 4.93 -17.10 4.35
CA LEU A 196 3.71 -16.80 5.09
C LEU A 196 3.07 -18.05 5.68
N LYS A 197 2.47 -17.92 6.87
CA LYS A 197 1.57 -18.93 7.43
C LYS A 197 0.22 -18.85 6.73
N VAL A 198 -0.27 -19.98 6.23
CA VAL A 198 -1.57 -20.09 5.57
C VAL A 198 -2.65 -20.45 6.59
N ASP A 199 -3.79 -19.76 6.53
CA ASP A 199 -4.99 -20.14 7.26
C ASP A 199 -5.63 -21.35 6.57
N LYS A 200 -5.43 -22.54 7.15
CA LYS A 200 -5.89 -23.80 6.57
C LYS A 200 -7.41 -23.90 6.53
N ILE A 201 -8.13 -23.24 7.44
CA ILE A 201 -9.58 -23.39 7.60
C ILE A 201 -10.30 -22.69 6.44
N CYS A 202 -9.87 -21.50 6.05
CA CYS A 202 -10.48 -20.78 4.93
C CYS A 202 -10.14 -21.38 3.56
N CYS A 203 -9.01 -22.08 3.43
CA CYS A 203 -8.58 -22.70 2.17
C CYS A 203 -9.29 -24.04 1.87
N GLN A 204 -9.90 -24.68 2.88
CA GLN A 204 -10.58 -25.97 2.74
C GLN A 204 -12.03 -25.87 2.22
N GLN A 205 -12.66 -24.69 2.30
CA GLN A 205 -14.09 -24.52 2.02
C GLN A 205 -14.50 -24.38 0.54
N ARG A 206 -13.59 -24.59 -0.42
CA ARG A 206 -13.99 -24.78 -1.82
C ARG A 206 -13.37 -26.05 -2.38
N GLY A 207 -14.22 -27.05 -2.59
CA GLY A 207 -13.97 -28.19 -3.48
C GLY A 207 -13.85 -27.76 -4.94
N ILE A 208 -12.86 -26.93 -5.24
CA ILE A 208 -12.36 -26.78 -6.60
C ILE A 208 -11.17 -27.73 -6.66
N GLY A 209 -11.44 -28.94 -7.16
CA GLY A 209 -10.39 -29.88 -7.51
C GLY A 209 -9.41 -29.19 -8.44
N LEU A 210 -8.14 -29.21 -8.07
CA LEU A 210 -7.06 -29.04 -9.03
C LEU A 210 -6.86 -30.43 -9.64
N ALA A 211 -7.33 -30.60 -10.87
CA ALA A 211 -6.66 -31.50 -11.80
C ALA A 211 -5.28 -30.91 -12.13
#